data_AF-R6YNT2-F1
#
_entry.id   AF-R6YNT2-F1
#
_cell.length_a   1.000
_cell.length_b   1.000
_cell.length_c   1.000
_cell.angle_alpha   90.00
_cell.angle_beta   90.00
_cell.angle_gamma   90.00
#
_symmetry.space_group_name_H-M   'P 1'
#
loop_
_entity.id
_entity.type
_entity.pdbx_description
1 polymer ?
#
loop_
_entity_poly.entity_id
_entity_poly.type
_entity_poly.pdbx_seq_one_letter_code
_entity_poly.pdbx_strand_id
1 'polypeptide(L)'
;MSLSSQLFCVLASFLMAFWIIRGFLLGIKEYPLNTSARKKRKKGQTFKEWFLYTRYREEIPKFFLVLYFLILFVHGAALVACLVLHAVGPFPEMGRKIAIGVYVFDGAWMLLMQLLFWSSKPGMPYERWVKKRGMPPKKRK
;
A
#
# COMPACT_ATOMS: atom_id res chain seq x y z
N MET A 1 21.69 -8.91 16.36
CA MET A 1 21.35 -7.66 15.63
C MET A 1 21.12 -6.57 16.66
N SER A 2 21.76 -5.41 16.54
CA SER A 2 21.56 -4.30 17.50
C SER A 2 20.14 -3.72 17.35
N LEU A 3 19.66 -3.02 18.39
CA LEU A 3 18.37 -2.32 18.32
C LEU A 3 18.33 -1.35 17.14
N SER A 4 19.38 -0.55 16.97
CA SER A 4 19.46 0.44 15.88
C SER A 4 19.32 -0.22 14.51
N SER A 5 19.94 -1.39 14.31
CA SER A 5 19.79 -2.17 13.09
C SER A 5 18.37 -2.73 12.92
N GLN A 6 17.74 -3.21 14.00
CA GLN A 6 16.34 -3.70 13.96
C GLN A 6 15.37 -2.58 13.59
N LEU A 7 15.46 -1.43 14.28
CA LEU A 7 14.64 -0.27 13.98
C LEU A 7 14.88 0.23 12.56
N PHE A 8 16.13 0.29 12.10
CA PHE A 8 16.44 0.67 10.73
C PHE A 8 15.81 -0.29 9.72
N CYS A 9 15.94 -1.60 9.89
CA CYS A 9 15.34 -2.59 8.98
C CYS A 9 13.81 -2.49 8.93
N VAL A 10 13.14 -2.37 10.09
CA VAL A 10 11.69 -2.25 10.15
C VAL A 10 11.21 -0.91 9.59
N LEU A 11 11.90 0.20 9.88
CA LEU A 11 11.55 1.50 9.30
C LEU A 11 11.77 1.56 7.79
N ALA A 12 12.89 1.01 7.30
CA ALA A 12 13.19 0.98 5.87
C ALA A 12 12.17 0.12 5.10
N SER A 13 11.85 -1.07 5.62
CA SER A 13 10.81 -1.93 5.04
C SER A 13 9.44 -1.26 5.08
N PHE A 14 9.09 -0.60 6.19
CA PHE A 14 7.83 0.16 6.29
C PHE A 14 7.73 1.27 5.24
N LEU A 15 8.76 2.12 5.12
CA LEU A 15 8.78 3.21 4.15
C LEU A 15 8.68 2.67 2.71
N MET A 16 9.42 1.61 2.41
CA MET A 16 9.38 0.96 1.11
C MET A 16 7.98 0.40 0.80
N ALA A 17 7.40 -0.39 1.71
CA ALA A 17 6.07 -0.95 1.56
C ALA A 17 5.01 0.15 1.41
N PHE A 18 5.10 1.20 2.22
CA PHE A 18 4.23 2.37 2.17
C PHE A 18 4.26 3.03 0.79
N TRP A 19 5.44 3.32 0.24
CA TRP A 19 5.52 3.98 -1.07
C TRP A 19 5.05 3.09 -2.21
N ILE A 20 5.32 1.79 -2.17
CA ILE A 20 4.82 0.85 -3.18
C ILE A 20 3.29 0.80 -3.19
N ILE A 21 2.65 0.55 -2.04
CA ILE A 21 1.19 0.48 -1.99
C ILE A 21 0.54 1.83 -2.32
N ARG A 22 1.15 2.95 -1.93
CA ARG A 22 0.68 4.30 -2.28
C ARG A 22 0.76 4.56 -3.78
N GLY A 23 1.84 4.15 -4.44
CA GLY A 23 2.01 4.23 -5.89
C GLY A 23 0.96 3.39 -6.64
N PHE A 24 0.72 2.16 -6.16
CA PHE A 24 -0.32 1.31 -6.71
C PHE A 24 -1.72 1.94 -6.55
N LEU A 25 -2.05 2.43 -5.36
CA LEU A 25 -3.32 3.09 -5.08
C LEU A 25 -3.48 4.40 -5.86
N LEU A 26 -2.39 5.09 -6.19
CA LEU A 26 -2.41 6.24 -7.07
C LEU A 26 -2.85 5.86 -8.49
N GLY A 27 -2.32 4.76 -9.02
CA GLY A 27 -2.71 4.24 -10.32
C GLY A 27 -4.20 3.87 -10.36
N ILE A 28 -4.66 3.07 -9.40
CA ILE A 28 -6.04 2.57 -9.40
C ILE A 28 -7.07 3.69 -9.20
N LYS A 29 -6.79 4.67 -8.31
CA LYS A 29 -7.72 5.77 -8.04
C LYS A 29 -7.81 6.77 -9.20
N GLU A 30 -6.73 6.92 -9.97
CA GLU A 30 -6.67 7.86 -11.08
C GLU A 30 -7.12 7.24 -12.41
N TYR A 31 -7.10 5.91 -12.53
CA TYR A 31 -7.55 5.18 -13.73
C TYR A 31 -8.96 5.58 -14.20
N PRO A 32 -9.99 5.69 -13.34
CA PRO A 32 -11.34 6.08 -13.79
C PRO A 32 -11.48 7.57 -14.11
N LEU A 33 -10.53 8.42 -13.70
CA LEU A 33 -10.67 9.88 -13.73
C LEU A 33 -9.96 10.51 -14.93
N ASN A 34 -10.62 11.45 -15.59
CA ASN A 34 -9.96 12.35 -16.55
C ASN A 34 -9.12 13.42 -15.82
N THR A 35 -8.29 14.16 -16.58
CA THR A 35 -7.35 15.14 -16.03
C THR A 35 -8.03 16.26 -15.24
N SER A 36 -9.19 16.74 -15.71
CA SER A 36 -9.94 17.82 -15.03
C SER A 36 -10.56 17.33 -13.72
N ALA A 37 -11.18 16.16 -13.70
CA ALA A 37 -11.73 15.53 -12.50
C ALA A 37 -10.62 15.27 -11.46
N ARG A 38 -9.46 14.77 -11.90
CA ARG A 38 -8.27 14.57 -11.05
C ARG A 38 -7.83 15.88 -10.39
N LYS A 39 -7.66 16.95 -11.18
CA LYS A 39 -7.29 18.28 -10.66
C LYS A 39 -8.32 18.81 -9.65
N LYS A 40 -9.61 18.68 -9.97
CA LYS A 40 -10.71 19.13 -9.09
C LYS A 40 -10.73 18.38 -7.75
N ARG A 41 -10.53 17.06 -7.76
CA ARG A 41 -10.52 16.23 -6.54
C ARG A 41 -9.29 16.46 -5.66
N LYS A 42 -8.13 16.76 -6.26
CA LYS A 42 -6.89 17.09 -5.54
C LYS A 42 -6.91 18.50 -4.94
N LYS A 43 -7.64 19.45 -5.54
CA LYS A 43 -7.73 20.82 -5.04
C LYS A 43 -8.33 20.83 -3.62
N GLY A 44 -7.64 21.52 -2.70
CA GLY A 44 -8.05 21.62 -1.29
C GLY A 44 -8.11 20.27 -0.56
N GLN A 45 -7.36 19.25 -1.00
CA GLN A 45 -7.26 17.99 -0.27
C GLN A 45 -6.46 18.18 1.02
N THR A 46 -7.06 17.81 2.15
CA THR A 46 -6.39 17.81 3.45
C THR A 46 -5.47 16.59 3.60
N PHE A 47 -4.52 16.66 4.54
CA PHE A 47 -3.66 15.53 4.88
C PHE A 47 -4.46 14.28 5.30
N LYS A 48 -5.50 14.46 6.13
CA LYS A 48 -6.38 13.36 6.56
C LYS A 48 -7.05 12.68 5.38
N GLU A 49 -7.58 13.45 4.42
CA GLU A 49 -8.22 12.88 3.23
C GLU A 49 -7.21 12.23 2.28
N TRP A 50 -5.99 12.76 2.22
CA TRP A 50 -4.88 12.20 1.44
C TRP A 50 -4.42 10.86 2.01
N PHE A 51 -4.31 10.75 3.34
CA PHE A 51 -3.88 9.55 4.04
C PHE A 51 -4.98 8.49 4.09
N LEU A 52 -6.19 8.86 4.50
CA LEU A 52 -7.32 7.93 4.68
C LEU A 52 -8.12 7.63 3.42
N TYR A 53 -7.73 8.19 2.27
CA TYR A 53 -8.39 8.04 0.97
C TYR A 53 -9.90 8.38 0.98
N THR A 54 -10.40 9.19 1.91
CA THR A 54 -11.85 9.44 2.09
C THR A 54 -12.54 9.93 0.83
N ARG A 55 -11.88 10.80 0.04
CA ARG A 55 -12.40 11.32 -1.24
C ARG A 55 -12.40 10.31 -2.40
N TYR A 56 -11.74 9.16 -2.23
CA TYR A 56 -11.50 8.16 -3.27
C TYR A 56 -12.04 6.76 -2.88
N ARG A 57 -12.85 6.66 -1.82
CA ARG A 57 -13.35 5.38 -1.30
C ARG A 57 -14.31 4.66 -2.25
N GLU A 58 -14.96 5.40 -3.15
CA GLU A 58 -15.86 4.84 -4.16
C GLU A 58 -15.10 4.37 -5.41
N GLU A 59 -13.98 5.02 -5.73
CA GLU A 59 -13.16 4.72 -6.89
C GLU A 59 -12.19 3.56 -6.63
N ILE A 60 -11.71 3.43 -5.40
CA ILE A 60 -10.77 2.38 -5.02
C ILE A 60 -11.57 1.18 -4.49
N PRO A 61 -11.44 -0.02 -5.08
CA PRO A 61 -12.05 -1.22 -4.54
C PRO A 61 -11.62 -1.45 -3.09
N LYS A 62 -12.60 -1.73 -2.22
CA LYS A 62 -12.42 -1.81 -0.76
C LYS A 62 -11.26 -2.72 -0.36
N PHE A 63 -11.07 -3.84 -1.07
CA PHE A 63 -9.96 -4.77 -0.86
C PHE A 63 -8.59 -4.09 -0.82
N PHE A 64 -8.29 -3.17 -1.75
CA PHE A 64 -6.99 -2.49 -1.79
C PHE A 64 -6.82 -1.46 -0.68
N LEU A 65 -7.91 -0.82 -0.23
CA LEU A 65 -7.88 0.05 0.94
C LEU A 65 -7.63 -0.75 2.22
N VAL A 66 -8.28 -1.91 2.36
CA VAL A 66 -8.05 -2.82 3.49
C VAL A 66 -6.59 -3.26 3.52
N LEU A 67 -6.02 -3.67 2.38
CA LEU A 67 -4.61 -4.03 2.29
C LEU A 67 -3.69 -2.87 2.72
N TYR A 68 -3.96 -1.65 2.27
CA TYR A 68 -3.18 -0.47 2.68
C TYR A 68 -3.19 -0.25 4.19
N PHE A 69 -4.36 -0.30 4.84
CA PHE A 69 -4.46 -0.15 6.29
C PHE A 69 -3.87 -1.33 7.05
N LEU A 70 -3.96 -2.54 6.51
CA LEU A 70 -3.32 -3.72 7.08
C LEU A 70 -1.79 -3.57 7.08
N ILE A 71 -1.19 -3.10 5.97
CA ILE A 71 0.25 -2.82 5.89
C ILE A 71 0.65 -1.77 6.94
N LEU A 72 -0.08 -0.65 7.02
CA LEU A 72 0.17 0.38 8.04
C LEU A 72 0.11 -0.19 9.47
N PHE A 73 -0.89 -1.01 9.75
CA PHE A 73 -1.10 -1.60 11.07
C PHE A 73 0.00 -2.61 11.43
N VAL A 74 0.34 -3.54 10.52
CA VAL A 74 1.39 -4.55 10.75
C VAL A 74 2.74 -3.89 11.00
N HIS A 75 3.13 -2.92 10.15
CA HIS A 75 4.40 -2.21 10.32
C HIS A 75 4.42 -1.33 11.58
N GLY A 76 3.32 -0.63 11.88
CA GLY A 76 3.18 0.14 13.11
C GLY A 76 3.28 -0.74 14.36
N ALA A 77 2.60 -1.88 14.37
CA ALA A 77 2.66 -2.86 15.46
C ALA A 77 4.06 -3.48 15.60
N ALA A 78 4.74 -3.77 14.50
CA ALA A 78 6.11 -4.29 14.52
C ALA A 78 7.10 -3.28 15.15
N LEU A 79 6.99 -1.99 14.80
CA LEU A 79 7.80 -0.93 15.40
C LEU A 79 7.55 -0.81 16.90
N VAL A 80 6.28 -0.78 17.33
CA VAL A 80 5.92 -0.73 18.75
C VAL A 80 6.44 -1.96 19.48
N ALA A 81 6.30 -3.15 18.90
CA ALA A 81 6.80 -4.39 19.49
C ALA A 81 8.32 -4.38 19.65
N CYS A 82 9.08 -3.89 18.67
CA CYS A 82 10.53 -3.73 18.79
C CYS A 82 10.93 -2.78 19.94
N LEU A 83 10.21 -1.66 20.11
CA LEU A 83 10.45 -0.71 21.20
C LEU A 83 10.10 -1.30 22.57
N VAL A 84 8.96 -1.97 22.69
CA VAL A 84 8.52 -2.61 23.94
C VAL A 84 9.48 -3.73 24.34
N LEU A 85 9.87 -4.59 23.39
CA LEU A 85 10.85 -5.64 23.67
C LEU A 85 12.14 -5.02 24.19
N HIS A 86 12.66 -3.97 23.56
CA HIS A 86 13.87 -3.31 24.05
C HIS A 86 13.72 -2.75 25.48
N ALA A 87 12.56 -2.19 25.82
CA ALA A 87 12.31 -1.62 27.15
C ALA A 87 12.20 -2.67 28.26
N VAL A 88 11.65 -3.85 27.97
CA VAL A 88 11.42 -4.92 28.96
C VAL A 88 12.65 -5.83 29.13
N GLY A 89 13.53 -5.88 28.14
CA GLY A 89 14.80 -6.61 28.23
C GLY A 89 15.34 -6.95 26.85
N PRO A 90 16.65 -7.14 26.67
CA PRO A 90 17.20 -7.43 25.35
C PRO A 90 16.77 -8.82 24.88
N PHE A 91 15.70 -8.89 24.09
CA PHE A 91 15.22 -10.10 23.40
C PHE A 91 15.60 -10.06 21.91
N PRO A 92 16.90 -10.17 21.55
CA PRO A 92 17.36 -10.01 20.17
C PRO A 92 16.73 -11.03 19.21
N GLU A 93 16.45 -12.24 19.69
CA GLU A 93 15.80 -13.31 18.92
C GLU A 93 14.35 -12.97 18.56
N MET A 94 13.61 -12.32 19.47
CA MET A 94 12.23 -11.90 19.20
C MET A 94 12.19 -10.75 18.20
N GLY A 95 13.10 -9.77 18.32
CA GLY A 95 13.25 -8.70 17.32
C GLY A 95 13.60 -9.23 15.93
N ARG A 96 14.47 -10.25 15.84
CA ARG A 96 14.77 -10.93 14.57
C ARG A 96 13.54 -11.61 13.96
N LYS A 97 12.76 -12.34 14.76
CA LYS A 97 11.53 -13.00 14.31
C LYS A 97 10.50 -12.00 13.78
N ILE A 98 10.34 -10.85 14.45
CA ILE A 98 9.47 -9.76 14.00
C ILE A 98 9.92 -9.26 12.63
N ALA A 99 11.22 -8.94 12.47
CA ALA A 99 11.75 -8.46 11.21
C ALA A 99 11.52 -9.48 10.06
N ILE A 100 11.81 -10.76 10.29
CA ILE A 100 11.54 -11.83 9.31
C ILE A 100 10.04 -11.89 8.98
N GLY A 101 9.16 -11.83 9.98
CA GLY A 101 7.71 -11.82 9.79
C GLY A 101 7.24 -10.66 8.91
N VAL A 102 7.78 -9.46 9.12
CA VAL A 102 7.50 -8.28 8.27
C VAL A 102 7.95 -8.52 6.83
N TYR A 103 9.16 -9.05 6.62
CA TYR A 103 9.65 -9.37 5.26
C TYR A 103 8.79 -10.42 4.56
N VAL A 104 8.38 -11.49 5.26
CA VAL A 104 7.50 -12.53 4.70
C VAL A 104 6.13 -11.96 4.37
N PHE A 105 5.55 -11.15 5.27
CA PHE A 105 4.29 -10.46 5.02
C PHE A 105 4.40 -9.54 3.79
N ASP A 106 5.48 -8.77 3.68
CA ASP A 106 5.71 -7.87 2.55
C ASP A 106 5.84 -8.64 1.24
N GLY A 107 6.62 -9.73 1.23
CA GLY A 107 6.73 -10.62 0.08
C GLY A 107 5.38 -11.22 -0.33
N ALA A 108 4.57 -11.66 0.64
CA ALA A 108 3.29 -12.28 0.39
C ALA A 108 2.29 -11.32 -0.25
N TRP A 109 2.12 -10.11 0.29
CA TRP A 109 1.17 -9.16 -0.32
C TRP A 109 1.69 -8.62 -1.66
N MET A 110 3.00 -8.43 -1.82
CA MET A 110 3.57 -8.03 -3.12
C MET A 110 3.35 -9.11 -4.18
N LEU A 111 3.56 -10.38 -3.85
CA LEU A 111 3.29 -11.50 -4.74
C LEU A 111 1.79 -11.56 -5.11
N LEU A 112 0.91 -11.39 -4.11
CA LEU A 112 -0.54 -11.33 -4.36
C LEU A 112 -0.87 -10.20 -5.35
N MET A 113 -0.30 -9.01 -5.18
CA MET A 113 -0.52 -7.90 -6.11
C MET A 113 0.00 -8.21 -7.52
N GLN A 114 1.16 -8.85 -7.65
CA GLN A 114 1.69 -9.28 -8.94
C GLN A 114 0.75 -10.28 -9.63
N LEU A 115 0.20 -11.24 -8.89
CA LEU A 115 -0.76 -12.22 -9.42
C LEU A 115 -2.07 -11.56 -9.86
N LEU A 116 -2.65 -10.69 -9.01
CA LEU A 116 -3.92 -10.01 -9.32
C LEU A 116 -3.81 -9.09 -10.55
N PHE A 117 -2.64 -8.50 -10.77
CA PHE A 117 -2.36 -7.58 -11.88
C PHE A 117 -1.51 -8.20 -12.99
N TRP A 118 -1.31 -9.52 -12.97
CA TRP A 118 -0.53 -10.21 -13.99
C TRP A 118 -1.15 -10.01 -15.38
N SER A 119 -0.34 -9.64 -16.36
CA SER A 119 -0.76 -9.39 -17.74
C SER A 119 0.42 -9.60 -18.68
N SER A 120 0.15 -10.24 -19.83
CA SER A 120 1.11 -10.32 -20.94
C SER A 120 1.23 -9.01 -21.72
N LYS A 121 0.30 -8.07 -21.52
CA LYS A 121 0.30 -6.73 -22.13
C LYS A 121 1.00 -5.72 -21.22
N PRO A 122 1.70 -4.73 -21.79
CA PRO A 122 2.38 -3.69 -21.01
C PRO A 122 1.38 -2.86 -20.19
N GLY A 123 1.77 -2.54 -18.96
CA GLY A 123 0.98 -1.75 -18.01
C GLY A 123 0.11 -2.58 -17.06
N MET A 124 -0.41 -1.91 -16.03
CA MET A 124 -1.23 -2.56 -15.01
C MET A 124 -2.71 -2.65 -15.48
N PRO A 125 -3.34 -3.84 -15.46
CA PRO A 125 -4.70 -4.04 -15.93
C PRO A 125 -5.77 -3.55 -14.92
N TYR A 126 -5.76 -2.26 -14.60
CA TYR A 126 -6.70 -1.63 -13.65
C TYR A 126 -8.18 -1.79 -14.08
N GLU A 127 -8.45 -1.94 -15.38
CA GLU A 127 -9.78 -2.24 -15.93
C GLU A 127 -10.46 -3.47 -15.36
N ARG A 128 -9.71 -4.45 -14.84
CA ARG A 128 -10.28 -5.63 -14.15
C ARG A 128 -11.02 -5.26 -12.88
N TRP A 129 -10.67 -4.13 -12.29
CA TRP A 129 -11.13 -3.73 -10.95
C TRP A 129 -11.96 -2.45 -10.98
N VAL A 130 -11.69 -1.54 -11.91
CA VAL A 130 -12.34 -0.24 -11.99
C VAL A 130 -12.68 0.11 -13.43
N LYS A 131 -13.92 0.54 -13.66
CA LYS A 131 -14.37 1.00 -14.99
C LYS A 131 -13.89 2.41 -15.27
N LYS A 132 -13.37 2.64 -16.47
CA LYS A 132 -12.98 3.98 -16.94
C LYS A 132 -14.24 4.84 -17.15
N ARG A 133 -14.34 6.01 -16.51
CA ARG A 133 -15.49 6.91 -16.71
C ARG A 133 -15.26 7.77 -17.96
N GLY A 134 -16.21 7.75 -18.90
CA GLY A 134 -16.25 8.68 -20.03
C GLY A 134 -15.56 8.26 -21.34
N MET A 135 -15.23 6.97 -21.54
CA MET A 135 -14.91 6.48 -22.89
C MET A 135 -16.11 5.70 -23.45
N PRO A 136 -16.60 6.02 -24.66
CA PRO A 136 -17.55 5.14 -25.34
C PRO A 136 -16.93 3.74 -25.51
N PRO A 137 -17.73 2.66 -25.47
CA PRO A 137 -17.22 1.30 -25.59
C PRO A 137 -16.36 1.19 -26.85
N LYS A 138 -15.17 0.58 -26.70
CA LYS A 138 -14.26 0.32 -27.82
C LYS A 138 -15.03 -0.59 -28.79
N LYS A 139 -15.44 -0.07 -29.96
CA LYS A 139 -16.05 -0.89 -31.00
C LYS A 139 -15.10 -2.05 -31.30
N ARG A 140 -15.53 -3.28 -31.07
CA ARG A 140 -14.83 -4.46 -31.60
C ARG A 140 -14.85 -4.32 -33.12
N LYS A 141 -13.67 -4.26 -33.73
CA LYS A 141 -13.51 -4.50 -35.17
C LYS A 141 -13.46 -6.00 -35.37
#